data_AF-A0A672RQ07-F1
#
_entry.id   AF-A0A672RQ07-F1
#
_cell.length_a   1.000
_cell.length_b   1.000
_cell.length_c   1.000
_cell.angle_alpha   90.00
_cell.angle_beta   90.00
_cell.angle_gamma   90.00
#
_symmetry.space_group_name_H-M   'P 1'
#
loop_
_entity.id
_entity.type
_entity.pdbx_description
1 polymer ?
#
loop_
_entity_poly.entity_id
_entity_poly.type
_entity_poly.pdbx_seq_one_letter_code
_entity_poly.pdbx_strand_id
1 'polypeptide(L)'
;MTQLTVSVKGPWNDCHHVLKSGEKTSGFHLLQPHNTNCLLQAWCDQSRAQGGWIVIQRRQDGSVNFFRTWDQYKQGFGNLDGKYWLGLDHLYWLTSQDTYKLRVAIEDWQGRQVFAEYDSFQVEPDSDWYRLRLGSYQGNAGDSLSWHNNKAFTTLDRDKDAYSGNCAHYQKGGWWYHMCAHSNLNGVWYRGGHYRSRYQDGVYWAEFKVAMMIKPA
;
A
#
# COMPACT_ATOMS: atom_id res chain seq x y z
N MET A 1 -34.49 31.90 -8.86
CA MET A 1 -33.97 30.68 -8.22
C MET A 1 -32.85 30.14 -9.09
N THR A 2 -31.60 30.46 -8.76
CA THR A 2 -30.41 29.91 -9.41
C THR A 2 -30.27 28.46 -8.96
N GLN A 3 -30.51 27.52 -9.87
CA GLN A 3 -30.14 26.12 -9.66
C GLN A 3 -28.61 26.05 -9.51
N LEU A 4 -28.16 25.83 -8.28
CA LEU A 4 -26.80 25.35 -8.03
C LEU A 4 -26.71 23.94 -8.61
N THR A 5 -26.21 23.83 -9.84
CA THR A 5 -25.73 22.56 -10.36
C THR A 5 -24.54 22.14 -9.49
N VAL A 6 -24.76 21.25 -8.53
CA VAL A 6 -23.67 20.53 -7.88
C VAL A 6 -23.04 19.68 -8.99
N SER A 7 -21.96 20.18 -9.60
CA SER A 7 -21.10 19.35 -10.44
C SER A 7 -20.59 18.24 -9.54
N VAL A 8 -21.12 17.02 -9.74
CA VAL A 8 -20.54 15.83 -9.12
C VAL A 8 -19.19 15.67 -9.81
N LYS A 9 -18.12 16.16 -9.18
CA LYS A 9 -16.77 16.02 -9.71
C LYS A 9 -16.41 14.53 -9.66
N GLY A 10 -15.99 13.98 -10.80
CA GLY A 10 -15.57 12.58 -10.94
C GLY A 10 -16.60 11.65 -11.60
N PRO A 11 -16.33 10.33 -11.65
CA PRO A 11 -15.15 9.68 -11.06
C PRO A 11 -13.85 10.03 -11.79
N TRP A 12 -12.72 9.97 -11.08
CA TRP A 12 -11.39 10.18 -11.64
C TRP A 12 -10.66 8.84 -11.81
N ASN A 13 -9.69 8.75 -12.73
CA ASN A 13 -8.97 7.49 -12.94
C ASN A 13 -8.03 7.16 -11.76
N ASP A 14 -7.44 8.21 -11.19
CA ASP A 14 -6.50 8.15 -10.06
C ASP A 14 -6.42 9.51 -9.34
N CYS A 15 -5.64 9.57 -8.26
CA CYS A 15 -5.43 10.79 -7.48
C CYS A 15 -4.60 11.87 -8.19
N HIS A 16 -3.85 11.52 -9.23
CA HIS A 16 -3.13 12.51 -10.06
C HIS A 16 -4.09 13.23 -11.01
N HIS A 17 -5.09 12.53 -11.54
CA HIS A 17 -6.20 13.13 -12.28
C HIS A 17 -7.03 14.05 -11.35
N VAL A 18 -7.27 13.64 -10.10
CA VAL A 18 -7.86 14.53 -9.07
C VAL A 18 -7.04 15.81 -8.93
N LEU A 19 -5.72 15.71 -8.74
CA LEU A 19 -4.84 16.87 -8.60
C LEU A 19 -4.89 17.80 -9.81
N LYS A 20 -4.82 17.23 -11.02
CA LYS A 20 -4.90 17.97 -12.29
C LYS A 20 -6.25 18.66 -12.51
N SER A 21 -7.33 18.13 -11.91
CA SER A 21 -8.65 18.78 -11.93
C SER A 21 -8.75 20.03 -11.02
N GLY A 22 -7.68 20.35 -10.29
CA GLY A 22 -7.59 21.51 -9.41
C GLY A 22 -7.85 21.21 -7.93
N GLU A 23 -8.18 19.96 -7.59
CA GLU A 23 -8.37 19.51 -6.20
C GLU A 23 -7.01 19.31 -5.51
N LYS A 24 -6.58 20.32 -4.75
CA LYS A 24 -5.27 20.36 -4.09
C LYS A 24 -5.29 19.94 -2.62
N THR A 25 -6.47 19.66 -2.07
CA THR A 25 -6.63 19.25 -0.67
C THR A 25 -6.59 17.73 -0.59
N SER A 26 -5.80 17.18 0.33
CA SER A 26 -5.82 15.74 0.58
C SER A 26 -7.17 15.31 1.14
N GLY A 27 -7.70 14.19 0.66
CA GLY A 27 -9.01 13.69 1.06
C GLY A 27 -9.45 12.49 0.24
N PHE A 28 -10.68 12.02 0.47
CA PHE A 28 -11.22 10.91 -0.30
C PHE A 28 -11.76 11.35 -1.64
N HIS A 29 -11.46 10.53 -2.63
CA HIS A 29 -12.06 10.63 -3.94
C HIS A 29 -12.54 9.26 -4.39
N LEU A 30 -13.60 9.27 -5.19
CA LEU A 30 -14.11 8.10 -5.87
C LEU A 30 -13.33 7.94 -7.19
N LEU A 31 -12.66 6.80 -7.32
CA LEU A 31 -11.81 6.49 -8.46
C LEU A 31 -12.46 5.40 -9.33
N GLN A 32 -12.27 5.49 -10.64
CA GLN A 32 -12.67 4.51 -11.62
C GLN A 32 -11.47 4.21 -12.55
N PRO A 33 -10.65 3.18 -12.24
CA PRO A 33 -9.54 2.79 -13.10
C PRO A 33 -10.05 2.38 -14.50
N HIS A 34 -9.29 2.69 -15.55
CA HIS A 34 -9.73 2.46 -16.94
C HIS A 34 -10.07 1.00 -17.28
N ASN A 35 -9.40 0.05 -16.62
CA ASN A 35 -9.50 -1.38 -16.95
C ASN A 35 -10.66 -2.08 -16.24
N THR A 36 -11.54 -1.34 -15.56
CA THR A 36 -12.66 -1.91 -14.82
C THR A 36 -13.84 -0.94 -14.75
N ASN A 37 -15.06 -1.47 -14.66
CA ASN A 37 -16.25 -0.69 -14.33
C ASN A 37 -16.43 -0.52 -12.80
N CYS A 38 -15.50 -1.04 -11.99
CA CYS A 38 -15.54 -0.94 -10.55
C CYS A 38 -15.10 0.45 -10.06
N LEU A 39 -15.92 1.02 -9.18
CA LEU A 39 -15.58 2.22 -8.43
C LEU A 39 -14.87 1.83 -7.13
N LEU A 40 -13.84 2.57 -6.76
CA LEU A 40 -13.15 2.40 -5.49
C LEU A 40 -12.90 3.76 -4.82
N GLN A 41 -13.03 3.80 -3.50
CA GLN A 41 -12.73 5.00 -2.73
C GLN A 41 -11.30 4.92 -2.22
N ALA A 42 -10.51 5.98 -2.42
CA ALA A 42 -9.14 6.05 -1.93
C ALA A 42 -8.80 7.41 -1.34
N TRP A 43 -7.87 7.43 -0.40
CA TRP A 43 -7.29 8.67 0.11
C TRP A 43 -6.26 9.20 -0.89
N CYS A 44 -6.53 10.37 -1.45
CA CYS A 44 -5.59 11.11 -2.27
C CYS A 44 -4.73 12.01 -1.40
N ASP A 45 -3.42 11.78 -1.39
CA ASP A 45 -2.47 12.71 -0.81
C ASP A 45 -2.03 13.72 -1.86
N GLN A 46 -2.50 14.96 -1.69
CA GLN A 46 -2.20 16.08 -2.57
C GLN A 46 -1.07 16.98 -2.04
N SER A 47 -0.48 16.61 -0.91
CA SER A 47 0.47 17.45 -0.17
C SER A 47 1.92 16.94 -0.26
N ARG A 48 2.13 15.63 -0.15
CA ARG A 48 3.47 15.03 -0.12
C ARG A 48 4.04 14.86 -1.52
N ALA A 49 5.33 15.13 -1.68
CA ALA A 49 6.08 14.88 -2.92
C ALA A 49 5.31 15.32 -4.20
N GLN A 50 4.88 16.59 -4.22
CA GLN A 50 4.12 17.22 -5.32
C GLN A 50 2.69 16.69 -5.52
N GLY A 51 2.16 15.89 -4.58
CA GLY A 51 0.77 15.43 -4.57
C GLY A 51 0.44 14.39 -5.65
N GLY A 52 -0.83 14.06 -5.78
CA GLY A 52 -1.35 13.12 -6.78
C GLY A 52 -1.21 11.66 -6.39
N TRP A 53 -0.96 11.37 -5.10
CA TRP A 53 -0.67 10.03 -4.62
C TRP A 53 -1.93 9.32 -4.14
N ILE A 54 -2.18 8.11 -4.64
CA ILE A 54 -3.16 7.19 -4.07
C ILE A 54 -2.49 6.49 -2.88
N VAL A 55 -2.99 6.69 -1.66
CA VAL A 55 -2.53 5.90 -0.52
C VAL A 55 -3.13 4.49 -0.64
N ILE A 56 -2.28 3.47 -0.67
CA ILE A 56 -2.69 2.07 -0.83
C ILE A 56 -2.60 1.28 0.48
N GLN A 57 -1.76 1.75 1.41
CA GLN A 57 -1.62 1.21 2.74
C GLN A 57 -1.19 2.33 3.69
N ARG A 58 -1.74 2.34 4.92
CA ARG A 58 -1.33 3.30 5.96
C ARG A 58 -1.28 2.66 7.35
N ARG A 59 -0.15 2.80 8.05
CA ARG A 59 0.05 2.41 9.46
C ARG A 59 0.44 3.64 10.29
N GLN A 60 -0.38 4.00 11.28
CA GLN A 60 -0.05 5.09 12.23
C GLN A 60 -0.30 4.71 13.69
N ASP A 61 -1.15 3.72 13.96
CA ASP A 61 -1.34 3.08 15.25
C ASP A 61 -1.77 1.60 15.06
N GLY A 62 -1.96 0.88 16.17
CA GLY A 62 -2.37 -0.52 16.18
C GLY A 62 -3.89 -0.75 16.16
N SER A 63 -4.72 0.24 15.77
CA SER A 63 -6.19 0.11 15.83
C SER A 63 -6.77 -0.88 14.81
N VAL A 64 -6.03 -1.17 13.73
CA VAL A 64 -6.45 -2.13 12.70
C VAL A 64 -5.50 -3.32 12.73
N ASN A 65 -6.07 -4.52 12.84
CA ASN A 65 -5.33 -5.77 12.76
C ASN A 65 -5.09 -6.13 11.28
N PHE A 66 -3.83 -6.40 10.93
CA PHE A 66 -3.37 -6.76 9.58
C PHE A 66 -3.07 -8.27 9.45
N PHE A 67 -3.16 -9.05 10.52
CA PHE A 67 -3.15 -10.51 10.45
C PHE A 67 -4.53 -11.00 9.99
N ARG A 68 -4.69 -11.08 8.67
CA ARG A 68 -5.95 -11.26 7.94
C ARG A 68 -5.84 -12.36 6.89
N THR A 69 -6.99 -12.89 6.47
CA THR A 69 -7.08 -13.93 5.46
C THR A 69 -6.83 -13.38 4.05
N TRP A 70 -6.58 -14.28 3.09
CA TRP A 70 -6.45 -13.97 1.67
C TRP A 70 -7.59 -13.12 1.15
N ASP A 71 -8.84 -13.55 1.38
CA ASP A 71 -10.02 -12.87 0.86
C ASP A 71 -10.17 -11.44 1.41
N GLN A 72 -9.78 -11.22 2.68
CA GLN A 72 -9.76 -9.88 3.27
C GLN A 72 -8.67 -9.00 2.64
N TYR A 73 -7.48 -9.56 2.38
CA TYR A 73 -6.43 -8.84 1.66
C TYR A 73 -6.80 -8.54 0.20
N LYS A 74 -7.56 -9.43 -0.44
CA LYS A 74 -8.09 -9.23 -1.79
C LYS A 74 -9.06 -8.06 -1.85
N GLN A 75 -10.04 -8.03 -0.96
CA GLN A 75 -11.10 -7.01 -0.92
C GLN A 75 -10.64 -5.66 -0.34
N GLY A 76 -9.68 -5.67 0.58
CA GLY A 76 -9.31 -4.50 1.36
C GLY A 76 -9.96 -4.49 2.75
N PHE A 77 -9.35 -3.78 3.68
CA PHE A 77 -9.83 -3.69 5.06
C PHE A 77 -9.31 -2.45 5.78
N GLY A 78 -9.95 -2.15 6.93
CA GLY A 78 -9.61 -1.00 7.77
C GLY A 78 -10.53 0.18 7.50
N ASN A 79 -10.09 1.37 7.89
CA ASN A 79 -10.84 2.60 7.65
C ASN A 79 -9.94 3.55 6.84
N LEU A 80 -10.47 4.04 5.72
CA LEU A 80 -9.78 4.96 4.83
C LEU A 80 -9.40 6.29 5.54
N ASP A 81 -10.13 6.68 6.61
CA ASP A 81 -9.82 7.81 7.50
C ASP A 81 -8.68 7.54 8.49
N GLY A 82 -8.22 6.29 8.53
CA GLY A 82 -7.20 5.84 9.45
C GLY A 82 -6.25 4.87 8.78
N LYS A 83 -6.27 3.63 9.23
CA LYS A 83 -5.30 2.61 8.85
C LYS A 83 -6.04 1.61 8.01
N TYR A 84 -5.50 1.33 6.85
CA TYR A 84 -6.17 0.47 5.90
C TYR A 84 -5.17 -0.19 4.97
N TRP A 85 -5.69 -1.21 4.31
CA TRP A 85 -5.15 -1.85 3.14
C TRP A 85 -6.19 -1.71 2.04
N LEU A 86 -5.82 -1.14 0.89
CA LEU A 86 -6.78 -0.80 -0.16
C LEU A 86 -7.45 -2.04 -0.76
N GLY A 87 -6.74 -3.16 -0.85
CA GLY A 87 -7.21 -4.39 -1.49
C GLY A 87 -6.34 -4.77 -2.69
N LEU A 88 -6.00 -6.05 -2.83
CA LEU A 88 -5.18 -6.54 -3.95
C LEU A 88 -5.90 -6.42 -5.30
N ASP A 89 -7.22 -6.59 -5.34
CA ASP A 89 -8.00 -6.39 -6.57
C ASP A 89 -7.92 -4.93 -7.04
N HIS A 90 -8.07 -3.98 -6.11
CA HIS A 90 -7.93 -2.56 -6.41
C HIS A 90 -6.51 -2.21 -6.88
N LEU A 91 -5.48 -2.77 -6.23
CA LEU A 91 -4.08 -2.59 -6.64
C LEU A 91 -3.83 -3.12 -8.06
N TYR A 92 -4.35 -4.30 -8.39
CA TYR A 92 -4.24 -4.87 -9.73
C TYR A 92 -4.92 -3.97 -10.78
N TRP A 93 -6.15 -3.52 -10.54
CA TRP A 93 -6.85 -2.63 -11.48
C TRP A 93 -6.15 -1.29 -11.67
N LEU A 94 -5.66 -0.70 -10.58
CA LEU A 94 -4.93 0.58 -10.63
C LEU A 94 -3.61 0.44 -11.36
N THR A 95 -2.82 -0.60 -11.08
CA THR A 95 -1.45 -0.74 -11.61
C THR A 95 -1.37 -1.46 -12.95
N SER A 96 -2.51 -1.94 -13.48
CA SER A 96 -2.59 -2.50 -14.85
C SER A 96 -3.00 -1.47 -15.91
N GLN A 97 -3.49 -0.29 -15.51
CA GLN A 97 -4.00 0.71 -16.46
C GLN A 97 -2.90 1.61 -17.03
N ASP A 98 -1.77 1.74 -16.34
CA ASP A 98 -0.60 2.53 -16.74
C ASP A 98 0.63 2.08 -15.93
N THR A 99 1.80 2.67 -16.19
CA THR A 99 2.97 2.54 -15.33
C THR A 99 2.84 3.44 -14.10
N TYR A 100 2.79 2.82 -12.92
CA TYR A 100 2.75 3.52 -11.64
C TYR A 100 4.09 3.43 -10.94
N LYS A 101 4.52 4.51 -10.30
CA LYS A 101 5.60 4.48 -9.30
C LYS A 101 5.03 4.25 -7.90
N LEU A 102 5.84 3.65 -7.04
CA LEU A 102 5.55 3.46 -5.62
C LEU A 102 6.42 4.38 -4.79
N ARG A 103 5.84 5.01 -3.76
CA ARG A 103 6.54 5.66 -2.66
C ARG A 103 6.14 5.01 -1.34
N VAL A 104 7.15 4.59 -0.57
CA VAL A 104 7.02 4.17 0.83
C VAL A 104 7.53 5.33 1.69
N ALA A 105 6.61 6.03 2.35
CA ALA A 105 6.92 7.12 3.28
C ALA A 105 6.96 6.58 4.72
N ILE A 106 8.03 6.88 5.44
CA ILE A 106 8.39 6.22 6.69
C ILE A 106 8.74 7.30 7.73
N GLU A 107 8.26 7.18 8.96
CA GLU A 107 8.51 8.12 10.06
C GLU A 107 8.82 7.39 11.38
N ASP A 108 9.93 7.69 12.07
CA ASP A 108 10.25 6.97 13.32
C ASP A 108 9.51 7.56 14.51
N TRP A 109 9.71 6.92 15.66
CA TRP A 109 9.19 7.40 16.95
C TRP A 109 9.79 8.73 17.41
N GLN A 110 10.87 9.19 16.78
CA GLN A 110 11.54 10.46 17.03
C GLN A 110 11.16 11.53 15.98
N GLY A 111 10.26 11.21 15.05
CA GLY A 111 9.79 12.12 14.00
C GLY A 111 10.70 12.22 12.77
N ARG A 112 11.75 11.41 12.66
CA ARG A 112 12.61 11.36 11.47
C ARG A 112 11.86 10.74 10.32
N GLN A 113 11.87 11.41 9.17
CA GLN A 113 11.18 10.94 7.97
C GLN A 113 12.18 10.49 6.89
N VAL A 114 11.95 9.30 6.36
CA VAL A 114 12.72 8.72 5.23
C VAL A 114 11.75 8.17 4.19
N PHE A 115 12.26 7.88 3.00
CA PHE A 115 11.45 7.28 1.94
C PHE A 115 12.23 6.30 1.07
N ALA A 116 11.49 5.37 0.49
CA ALA A 116 11.91 4.54 -0.64
C ALA A 116 10.93 4.76 -1.79
N GLU A 117 11.44 4.96 -2.99
CA GLU A 117 10.66 5.08 -4.21
C GLU A 117 11.12 4.08 -5.25
N TYR A 118 10.17 3.55 -6.00
CA TYR A 118 10.40 2.64 -7.12
C TYR A 118 9.72 3.23 -8.34
N ASP A 119 10.46 3.41 -9.43
CA ASP A 119 9.96 4.04 -10.68
C ASP A 119 8.86 3.23 -11.39
N SER A 120 8.73 1.94 -11.04
CA SER A 120 7.65 1.06 -11.46
C SER A 120 7.16 0.19 -10.29
N PHE A 121 5.85 0.01 -10.20
CA PHE A 121 5.14 -0.84 -9.25
C PHE A 121 3.90 -1.40 -9.93
N GLN A 122 3.86 -2.72 -10.05
CA GLN A 122 2.73 -3.44 -10.60
C GLN A 122 2.44 -4.69 -9.78
N VAL A 123 1.15 -5.01 -9.68
CA VAL A 123 0.64 -6.23 -9.07
C VAL A 123 0.01 -7.06 -10.18
N GLU A 124 0.43 -8.31 -10.32
CA GLU A 124 -0.13 -9.26 -11.29
C GLU A 124 -1.57 -9.69 -10.92
N PRO A 125 -2.35 -10.33 -11.80
CA PRO A 125 -3.68 -10.81 -11.45
C PRO A 125 -3.66 -11.92 -10.37
N ASP A 126 -4.84 -12.21 -9.79
CA ASP A 126 -5.06 -13.30 -8.82
C ASP A 126 -4.59 -14.66 -9.36
N SER A 127 -4.70 -14.89 -10.67
CA SER A 127 -4.20 -16.11 -11.33
C SER A 127 -2.68 -16.29 -11.24
N ASP A 128 -1.92 -15.21 -11.06
CA ASP A 128 -0.49 -15.23 -10.70
C ASP A 128 -0.27 -14.70 -9.28
N TRP A 129 -1.23 -14.96 -8.39
CA TRP A 129 -1.10 -14.77 -6.94
C TRP A 129 -0.70 -13.34 -6.53
N TYR A 130 -1.16 -12.34 -7.29
CA TYR A 130 -0.82 -10.93 -7.07
C TYR A 130 0.68 -10.67 -6.97
N ARG A 131 1.47 -11.36 -7.80
CA ARG A 131 2.92 -11.23 -7.82
C ARG A 131 3.36 -9.77 -7.97
N LEU A 132 4.37 -9.40 -7.18
CA LEU A 132 4.95 -8.07 -7.19
C LEU A 132 5.92 -7.87 -8.37
N ARG A 133 5.80 -6.75 -9.06
CA ARG A 133 6.78 -6.23 -10.00
C ARG A 133 7.25 -4.85 -9.53
N LEU A 134 8.56 -4.69 -9.41
CA LEU A 134 9.20 -3.41 -9.07
C LEU A 134 10.22 -3.01 -10.13
N GLY A 135 10.31 -1.70 -10.36
CA GLY A 135 11.39 -1.07 -11.10
C GLY A 135 12.56 -0.65 -10.21
N SER A 136 13.28 0.39 -10.63
CA SER A 136 14.51 0.86 -10.00
C SER A 136 14.23 1.62 -8.69
N TYR A 137 15.01 1.31 -7.65
CA TYR A 137 14.95 1.99 -6.36
C TYR A 137 15.65 3.37 -6.39
N GLN A 138 15.06 4.34 -5.70
CA GLN A 138 15.74 5.53 -5.18
C GLN A 138 15.25 5.86 -3.77
N GLY A 139 16.02 6.64 -3.01
CA GLY A 139 15.59 7.16 -1.71
C GLY A 139 16.66 7.03 -0.62
N ASN A 140 16.29 7.43 0.58
CA ASN A 140 17.17 7.47 1.75
C ASN A 140 16.77 6.48 2.87
N ALA A 141 15.74 5.67 2.66
CA ALA A 141 15.32 4.64 3.62
C ALA A 141 16.09 3.31 3.49
N GLY A 142 16.93 3.16 2.47
CA GLY A 142 17.53 1.88 2.08
C GLY A 142 16.52 0.98 1.35
N ASP A 143 17.02 0.09 0.49
CA ASP A 143 16.17 -0.76 -0.35
C ASP A 143 15.83 -2.08 0.35
N SER A 144 14.68 -2.09 1.03
CA SER A 144 14.16 -3.27 1.74
C SER A 144 12.96 -3.93 1.04
N LEU A 145 12.60 -3.49 -0.18
CA LEU A 145 11.52 -4.10 -0.96
C LEU A 145 11.99 -4.81 -2.22
N SER A 146 13.16 -4.48 -2.81
CA SER A 146 13.63 -5.19 -4.01
C SER A 146 13.83 -6.68 -3.82
N TRP A 147 14.13 -7.14 -2.59
CA TRP A 147 14.21 -8.57 -2.28
C TRP A 147 12.87 -9.30 -2.36
N HIS A 148 11.77 -8.55 -2.33
CA HIS A 148 10.39 -9.02 -2.50
C HIS A 148 9.93 -8.96 -3.97
N ASN A 149 10.74 -8.41 -4.87
CA ASN A 149 10.39 -8.34 -6.30
C ASN A 149 10.21 -9.75 -6.87
N ASN A 150 9.24 -9.90 -7.78
CA ASN A 150 8.86 -11.17 -8.41
C ASN A 150 8.32 -12.24 -7.43
N LYS A 151 7.95 -11.88 -6.19
CA LYS A 151 7.34 -12.81 -5.23
C LYS A 151 5.82 -12.73 -5.25
N ALA A 152 5.18 -13.88 -5.04
CA ALA A 152 3.74 -13.99 -4.91
C ALA A 152 3.29 -13.47 -3.54
N PHE A 153 2.05 -13.01 -3.45
CA PHE A 153 1.48 -12.61 -2.17
C PHE A 153 1.20 -13.84 -1.30
N THR A 154 1.41 -13.72 0.01
CA THR A 154 1.23 -14.79 1.00
C THR A 154 0.45 -14.25 2.19
N THR A 155 -0.44 -15.07 2.74
CA THR A 155 -1.29 -14.78 3.91
C THR A 155 -1.33 -15.99 4.84
N LEU A 156 -1.99 -15.84 5.99
CA LEU A 156 -2.07 -16.90 7.00
C LEU A 156 -2.74 -18.19 6.50
N ASP A 157 -3.62 -18.09 5.51
CA ASP A 157 -4.41 -19.18 4.94
C ASP A 157 -4.05 -19.51 3.49
N ARG A 158 -3.12 -18.76 2.86
CA ARG A 158 -2.55 -19.08 1.54
C ARG A 158 -1.06 -18.83 1.50
N ASP A 159 -0.30 -19.92 1.43
CA ASP A 159 1.16 -19.93 1.41
C ASP A 159 1.72 -20.00 -0.02
N LYS A 160 2.47 -18.96 -0.41
CA LYS A 160 3.18 -18.83 -1.69
C LYS A 160 4.56 -18.19 -1.55
N ASP A 161 5.12 -18.23 -0.34
CA ASP A 161 6.48 -17.78 -0.13
C ASP A 161 7.47 -18.89 -0.52
N ALA A 162 8.77 -18.63 -0.38
CA ALA A 162 9.81 -19.59 -0.74
C ALA A 162 10.38 -20.32 0.50
N TYR A 163 9.85 -20.05 1.69
CA TYR A 163 10.29 -20.66 2.92
C TYR A 163 9.65 -22.05 3.08
N SER A 164 10.25 -22.90 3.93
CA SER A 164 9.75 -24.27 4.14
C SER A 164 8.49 -24.34 5.01
N GLY A 165 8.12 -23.24 5.65
CA GLY A 165 6.83 -23.05 6.30
C GLY A 165 6.25 -21.69 5.94
N ASN A 166 5.12 -21.31 6.54
CA ASN A 166 4.42 -20.10 6.14
C ASN A 166 4.98 -18.85 6.85
N CYS A 167 5.64 -17.96 6.11
CA CYS A 167 6.18 -16.70 6.61
C CYS A 167 5.13 -15.78 7.25
N ALA A 168 3.86 -15.82 6.81
CA ALA A 168 2.78 -15.05 7.42
C ALA A 168 2.42 -15.55 8.83
N HIS A 169 2.63 -16.84 9.13
CA HIS A 169 2.44 -17.37 10.50
C HIS A 169 3.47 -16.79 11.48
N TYR A 170 4.67 -16.46 11.00
CA TYR A 170 5.73 -15.90 11.82
C TYR A 170 5.66 -14.38 11.89
N GLN A 171 5.43 -13.70 10.76
CA GLN A 171 5.49 -12.24 10.64
C GLN A 171 4.15 -11.52 10.74
N LYS A 172 3.05 -12.28 10.84
CA LYS A 172 1.72 -11.80 11.24
C LYS A 172 1.10 -10.74 10.33
N GLY A 173 1.38 -10.82 9.03
CA GLY A 173 0.75 -9.99 8.00
C GLY A 173 0.54 -10.75 6.70
N GLY A 174 -0.18 -10.15 5.76
CA GLY A 174 -0.15 -10.53 4.36
C GLY A 174 0.88 -9.70 3.61
N TRP A 175 1.76 -10.34 2.84
CA TRP A 175 2.86 -9.67 2.14
C TRP A 175 3.41 -10.50 0.98
N TRP A 176 4.20 -9.87 0.12
CA TRP A 176 5.02 -10.56 -0.89
C TRP A 176 6.25 -11.21 -0.25
N TYR A 177 6.02 -12.15 0.68
CA TYR A 177 7.10 -12.79 1.42
C TYR A 177 8.04 -13.60 0.52
N HIS A 178 9.31 -13.67 0.93
CA HIS A 178 10.33 -14.51 0.33
C HIS A 178 10.79 -15.59 1.32
N MET A 179 11.90 -15.39 2.07
CA MET A 179 12.41 -16.35 3.08
C MET A 179 12.99 -15.66 4.34
N CYS A 180 12.34 -14.73 5.02
CA CYS A 180 10.92 -14.39 4.93
C CYS A 180 10.68 -12.93 4.50
N ALA A 181 11.27 -11.92 5.15
CA ALA A 181 11.19 -10.54 4.66
C ALA A 181 12.36 -9.63 5.04
N HIS A 182 12.68 -8.70 4.15
CA HIS A 182 13.49 -7.51 4.45
C HIS A 182 12.63 -6.32 4.88
N SER A 183 11.35 -6.29 4.49
CA SER A 183 10.35 -5.35 5.01
C SER A 183 9.05 -6.06 5.34
N ASN A 184 8.42 -5.71 6.47
CA ASN A 184 7.16 -6.29 6.92
C ASN A 184 6.14 -5.20 7.27
N LEU A 185 5.77 -4.39 6.29
CA LEU A 185 4.95 -3.19 6.51
C LEU A 185 3.52 -3.51 6.99
N ASN A 186 3.08 -4.75 6.80
CA ASN A 186 1.80 -5.29 7.24
C ASN A 186 1.88 -6.08 8.55
N GLY A 187 3.02 -6.07 9.25
CA GLY A 187 3.20 -6.75 10.54
C GLY A 187 2.43 -6.14 11.71
N VAL A 188 2.69 -6.68 12.90
CA VAL A 188 2.17 -6.23 14.18
C VAL A 188 2.69 -4.82 14.48
N TRP A 189 1.78 -3.92 14.83
CA TRP A 189 2.17 -2.59 15.25
C TRP A 189 2.54 -2.60 16.73
N TYR A 190 3.81 -2.31 17.05
CA TYR A 190 4.29 -2.17 18.42
C TYR A 190 4.54 -0.71 18.76
N ARG A 191 3.94 -0.25 19.87
CA ARG A 191 4.12 1.12 20.34
C ARG A 191 5.55 1.34 20.82
N GLY A 192 6.20 2.41 20.39
CA GLY A 192 7.55 2.78 20.82
C GLY A 192 8.68 2.10 20.05
N GLY A 193 8.37 1.31 19.02
CA GLY A 193 9.35 0.77 18.05
C GLY A 193 10.05 -0.49 18.53
N HIS A 194 10.49 -0.49 19.78
CA HIS A 194 11.11 -1.66 20.41
C HIS A 194 10.04 -2.66 20.87
N TYR A 195 10.26 -3.93 20.57
CA TYR A 195 9.37 -5.01 20.98
C TYR A 195 10.12 -6.28 21.33
N ARG A 196 9.47 -7.15 22.11
CA ARG A 196 9.95 -8.49 22.43
C ARG A 196 8.90 -9.49 21.95
N SER A 197 9.23 -10.22 20.90
CA SER A 197 8.42 -11.32 20.36
C SER A 197 9.36 -12.49 20.06
N ARG A 198 8.79 -13.70 19.96
CA ARG A 198 9.53 -14.90 19.54
C ARG A 198 10.03 -14.75 18.10
N TYR A 199 9.34 -13.97 17.28
CA TYR A 199 9.65 -13.72 15.88
C TYR A 199 9.72 -12.21 15.62
N GLN A 200 10.43 -11.81 14.56
CA GLN A 200 10.43 -10.43 14.09
C GLN A 200 9.15 -10.16 13.29
N ASP A 201 8.05 -9.89 14.00
CA ASP A 201 6.70 -9.75 13.46
C ASP A 201 6.20 -8.32 13.39
N GLY A 202 7.04 -7.36 13.78
CA GLY A 202 6.68 -5.94 13.82
C GLY A 202 6.47 -5.32 12.43
N VAL A 203 5.90 -4.10 12.41
CA VAL A 203 6.01 -3.19 11.27
C VAL A 203 7.45 -2.72 11.19
N TYR A 204 8.23 -3.33 10.28
CA TYR A 204 9.63 -2.95 10.11
C TYR A 204 9.96 -2.59 8.66
N TRP A 205 10.68 -1.49 8.60
CA TRP A 205 11.62 -1.10 7.56
C TRP A 205 12.81 -0.52 8.35
N ALA A 206 13.37 -1.32 9.27
CA ALA A 206 14.17 -0.83 10.40
C ALA A 206 13.44 0.15 11.39
N GLU A 207 12.35 -0.24 12.07
CA GLU A 207 11.65 0.52 13.16
C GLU A 207 10.93 1.86 12.83
N PHE A 208 9.70 1.86 12.29
CA PHE A 208 9.00 3.11 11.91
C PHE A 208 7.45 3.03 11.77
N LYS A 209 6.76 4.19 11.72
CA LYS A 209 5.42 4.41 11.10
C LYS A 209 5.56 4.42 9.57
N VAL A 210 4.55 3.95 8.83
CA VAL A 210 4.70 3.72 7.37
C VAL A 210 3.42 4.02 6.59
N ALA A 211 3.56 4.57 5.39
CA ALA A 211 2.51 4.66 4.37
C ALA A 211 3.05 4.28 2.99
N MET A 212 2.33 3.42 2.27
CA MET A 212 2.62 3.11 0.87
C MET A 212 1.64 3.85 -0.02
N MET A 213 2.14 4.46 -1.09
CA MET A 213 1.33 5.24 -2.02
C MET A 213 1.84 5.10 -3.45
N ILE A 214 0.92 5.13 -4.42
CA ILE A 214 1.24 4.99 -5.84
C ILE A 214 0.73 6.18 -6.64
N LYS A 215 1.39 6.48 -7.75
CA LYS A 215 1.04 7.56 -8.68
C LYS A 215 1.50 7.16 -10.09
N PRO A 216 0.82 7.57 -11.17
CA PRO A 216 1.37 7.42 -12.52
C PRO A 216 2.79 8.02 -12.59
N ALA A 217 3.71 7.30 -13.24
CA ALA A 217 5.14 7.63 -13.24
C ALA A 217 5.41 9.05 -13.77
#